data_AF-A0A9N8MPJ3-F1
#
_entry.id   AF-A0A9N8MPJ3-F1
#
_cell.length_a   1.000
_cell.length_b   1.000
_cell.length_c   1.000
_cell.angle_alpha   90.00
_cell.angle_beta   90.00
_cell.angle_gamma   90.00
#
_symmetry.space_group_name_H-M   'P 1'
#
loop_
_entity.id
_entity.type
_entity.pdbx_description
1 polymer ?
#
loop_
_entity_poly.entity_id
_entity_poly.type
_entity_poly.pdbx_seq_one_letter_code
_entity_poly.pdbx_strand_id
1 'polypeptide(L)'
;MEEVRIVLRNIEFKIQNNPDFNFYVNDLVILSNNILFKNEHQSSFFLPFNMFGYMMNNDENTCNDTLIYFEHEIKNSKSLNTSGNRERKMFFNKMYQQIDQLLEKLKG
;
A
#
# COMPACT_ATOMS: atom_id res chain seq x y z
N MET A 1 15.85 9.30 1.44
CA MET A 1 14.72 10.24 1.68
C MET A 1 14.23 10.91 0.40
N GLU A 2 15.11 11.39 -0.48
CA GLU A 2 14.69 11.91 -1.79
C GLU A 2 13.95 10.85 -2.64
N GLU A 3 14.41 9.60 -2.63
CA GLU A 3 13.74 8.49 -3.31
C GLU A 3 12.29 8.30 -2.84
N VAL A 4 12.03 8.41 -1.54
CA VAL A 4 10.67 8.30 -0.97
C VAL A 4 9.78 9.44 -1.47
N ARG A 5 10.34 10.65 -1.56
CA ARG A 5 9.64 11.82 -2.12
C ARG A 5 9.32 11.63 -3.61
N ILE A 6 10.25 11.07 -4.39
CA ILE A 6 10.03 10.72 -5.79
C ILE A 6 8.90 9.69 -5.93
N VAL A 7 8.91 8.63 -5.11
CA VAL A 7 7.86 7.62 -5.10
C VAL A 7 6.50 8.24 -4.80
N LEU A 8 6.38 9.10 -3.78
CA LEU A 8 5.13 9.79 -3.46
C LEU A 8 4.62 10.67 -4.59
N ARG A 9 5.50 11.44 -5.25
CA ARG A 9 5.13 12.26 -6.42
C ARG A 9 4.61 11.39 -7.56
N ASN A 10 5.25 10.25 -7.81
CA ASN A 10 4.82 9.32 -8.85
C ASN A 10 3.45 8.70 -8.52
N ILE A 11 3.20 8.36 -7.25
CA ILE A 11 1.89 7.89 -6.80
C ILE A 11 0.84 8.98 -6.99
N GLU A 12 1.11 10.22 -6.57
CA GLU A 12 0.20 11.35 -6.73
C GLU A 12 -0.15 11.60 -8.20
N PHE A 13 0.85 11.54 -9.09
CA PHE A 13 0.67 11.63 -10.53
C PHE A 13 -0.19 10.48 -11.07
N LYS A 14 0.10 9.23 -10.70
CA LYS A 14 -0.67 8.05 -11.16
C LYS A 14 -2.13 8.12 -10.73
N ILE A 15 -2.43 8.53 -9.51
CA ILE A 15 -3.83 8.68 -9.03
C ILE A 15 -4.62 9.65 -9.91
N GLN A 16 -3.99 10.69 -10.43
CA GLN A 16 -4.66 11.72 -11.25
C GLN A 16 -4.76 11.35 -12.73
N ASN A 17 -3.82 10.55 -13.24
CA ASN A 17 -3.64 10.34 -14.68
C ASN A 17 -3.85 8.89 -15.12
N ASN A 18 -4.06 7.94 -14.21
CA ASN A 18 -4.29 6.54 -14.52
C ASN A 18 -5.54 6.04 -13.78
N PRO A 19 -6.68 5.84 -14.49
CA PRO A 19 -7.92 5.35 -13.87
C PRO A 19 -7.80 3.91 -13.36
N ASP A 20 -6.88 3.11 -13.90
CA ASP A 20 -6.66 1.71 -13.49
C ASP A 20 -5.74 1.59 -12.26
N PHE A 21 -5.11 2.69 -11.84
CA PHE A 21 -4.27 2.72 -10.66
C PHE A 21 -5.09 3.06 -9.42
N ASN A 22 -5.30 2.11 -8.52
CA ASN A 22 -6.04 2.34 -7.28
C ASN A 22 -5.08 2.42 -6.07
N PHE A 23 -5.23 3.47 -5.26
CA PHE A 23 -4.42 3.69 -4.07
C PHE A 23 -5.31 3.91 -2.84
N TYR A 24 -5.12 3.04 -1.84
CA TYR A 24 -5.91 3.00 -0.62
C TYR A 24 -5.03 3.33 0.58
N VAL A 25 -5.58 4.09 1.52
CA VAL A 25 -4.91 4.50 2.76
C VAL A 25 -5.74 4.05 3.94
N ASN A 26 -5.10 3.38 4.89
CA ASN A 26 -5.69 3.05 6.18
C ASN A 26 -5.09 3.96 7.26
N ASP A 27 -5.91 4.39 8.22
CA ASP A 27 -5.44 5.14 9.39
C ASP A 27 -4.73 4.23 10.41
N LEU A 28 -5.00 2.92 10.35
CA LEU A 28 -4.33 1.89 11.14
C LEU A 28 -3.09 1.38 10.41
N VAL A 29 -1.99 1.22 11.14
CA VAL A 29 -0.77 0.61 10.61
C VAL A 29 -0.98 -0.90 10.50
N ILE A 30 -1.05 -1.39 9.26
CA ILE A 30 -1.08 -2.83 8.97
C ILE A 30 0.38 -3.31 8.94
N LEU A 31 0.79 -4.10 9.92
CA LEU A 31 2.15 -4.67 10.02
C LEU A 31 2.32 -5.95 9.18
N SER A 32 1.45 -6.16 8.19
CA SER A 32 1.49 -7.33 7.31
C SER A 32 2.23 -6.99 6.04
N ASN A 33 3.25 -7.80 5.71
CA ASN A 33 3.96 -7.75 4.42
C ASN A 33 3.59 -8.95 3.55
N ASN A 34 2.40 -9.51 3.75
CA ASN A 34 1.94 -10.68 3.02
C ASN A 34 1.65 -10.31 1.56
N ILE A 35 1.96 -11.22 0.64
CA ILE A 35 1.69 -11.02 -0.79
C ILE A 35 0.74 -12.13 -1.23
N LEU A 36 -0.36 -11.76 -1.86
CA LEU A 36 -1.22 -12.71 -2.56
C LEU A 36 -1.08 -12.46 -4.05
N PHE A 37 -0.62 -13.47 -4.78
CA PHE A 37 -0.65 -13.49 -6.24
C PHE A 37 -1.80 -14.39 -6.68
N LYS A 38 -2.70 -13.88 -7.52
CA LYS A 38 -3.85 -14.63 -8.04
C LYS A 38 -3.97 -14.40 -9.55
N ASN A 39 -4.11 -15.48 -10.30
CA ASN A 39 -4.48 -15.47 -11.71
C ASN A 39 -5.57 -16.53 -11.97
N GLU A 40 -5.95 -16.73 -13.23
CA GLU A 40 -7.01 -17.69 -13.62
C GLU A 40 -6.65 -19.17 -13.34
N HIS A 41 -5.36 -19.47 -13.13
CA HIS A 41 -4.86 -20.84 -13.01
C HIS A 41 -4.40 -21.21 -11.60
N GLN A 42 -3.90 -20.25 -10.83
CA GLN A 42 -3.31 -20.47 -9.52
C GLN A 42 -3.43 -19.25 -8.61
N SER A 43 -3.45 -19.53 -7.31
CA SER A 43 -3.23 -18.54 -6.25
C SER A 43 -2.04 -18.95 -5.40
N SER A 44 -1.18 -17.99 -5.08
CA SER A 44 0.03 -18.20 -4.28
C SER A 44 0.11 -17.12 -3.21
N PHE A 45 0.08 -17.56 -1.97
CA PHE A 45 0.18 -16.71 -0.80
C PHE A 45 1.60 -16.76 -0.22
N PHE A 46 2.22 -15.61 -0.08
CA PHE A 46 3.57 -15.45 0.43
C PHE A 46 3.53 -14.80 1.82
N LEU A 47 3.92 -15.58 2.82
CA LEU A 47 4.05 -15.17 4.20
C LEU A 47 5.51 -14.82 4.51
N PRO A 48 5.81 -13.68 5.15
CA PRO A 48 7.16 -13.38 5.58
C PRO A 48 7.62 -14.43 6.60
N PHE A 49 8.73 -15.11 6.30
CA PHE A 49 9.31 -16.15 7.16
C PHE A 49 10.55 -15.64 7.89
N ASN A 50 11.35 -14.80 7.23
CA ASN A 50 12.46 -14.08 7.83
C ASN A 50 12.69 -12.75 7.10
N MET A 51 13.74 -12.01 7.48
CA MET A 51 14.04 -10.68 6.92
C MET A 51 14.13 -10.63 5.39
N PHE A 52 14.50 -11.73 4.73
CA PHE A 52 14.71 -11.77 3.27
C PHE A 52 13.88 -12.86 2.57
N GLY A 53 13.06 -13.59 3.31
CA GLY A 53 12.48 -14.85 2.87
C GLY A 53 10.99 -14.90 3.07
N TYR A 54 10.31 -15.42 2.05
CA TYR A 54 8.89 -15.69 2.08
C TYR A 54 8.66 -17.21 2.02
N MET A 55 7.73 -17.70 2.84
CA MET A 55 7.12 -19.01 2.68
C MET A 55 5.94 -18.89 1.71
N MET A 56 5.91 -19.75 0.69
CA MET A 56 4.82 -19.80 -0.28
C MET A 56 3.83 -20.91 0.10
N ASN A 57 2.54 -20.58 0.09
CA ASN A 57 1.43 -21.51 0.23
C ASN A 57 0.50 -21.39 -0.97
N ASN A 58 0.19 -22.52 -1.61
CA ASN A 58 -0.73 -22.60 -2.76
C ASN A 58 -2.05 -23.29 -2.40
N ASP A 59 -2.30 -23.58 -1.12
CA ASP A 59 -3.56 -24.12 -0.65
C ASP A 59 -4.70 -23.16 -1.00
N GLU A 60 -5.71 -23.68 -1.70
CA GLU A 60 -6.80 -22.89 -2.26
C GLU A 60 -7.64 -22.21 -1.18
N ASN A 61 -7.94 -22.94 -0.09
CA ASN A 61 -8.71 -22.40 1.03
C ASN A 61 -7.97 -21.23 1.68
N THR A 62 -6.69 -21.43 2.00
CA THR A 62 -5.84 -20.37 2.57
C THR A 62 -5.75 -19.14 1.66
N CYS A 63 -5.61 -19.35 0.35
CA CYS A 63 -5.57 -18.24 -0.61
C CYS A 63 -6.91 -17.50 -0.69
N ASN A 64 -8.03 -18.21 -0.65
CA ASN A 64 -9.37 -17.61 -0.66
C ASN A 64 -9.66 -16.83 0.62
N ASP A 65 -9.33 -17.38 1.79
CA ASP A 65 -9.46 -16.68 3.08
C ASP A 65 -8.60 -15.41 3.10
N THR A 66 -7.38 -15.49 2.57
CA THR A 66 -6.49 -14.33 2.42
C THR A 66 -7.07 -13.28 1.47
N LEU A 67 -7.67 -13.71 0.36
CA LEU A 67 -8.31 -12.79 -0.58
C LEU A 67 -9.46 -12.04 0.09
N ILE A 68 -10.34 -12.76 0.79
CA ILE A 68 -11.46 -12.18 1.54
C ILE A 68 -10.92 -11.16 2.56
N TYR A 69 -9.85 -11.52 3.28
CA TYR A 69 -9.19 -10.61 4.21
C TYR A 69 -8.68 -9.32 3.52
N PHE A 70 -7.99 -9.42 2.38
CA PHE A 70 -7.52 -8.25 1.63
C PHE A 70 -8.67 -7.40 1.09
N GLU A 71 -9.75 -8.01 0.62
CA GLU A 71 -10.96 -7.30 0.19
C GLU A 71 -11.59 -6.51 1.35
N HIS A 72 -11.64 -7.09 2.55
CA HIS A 72 -12.09 -6.39 3.75
C HIS A 72 -11.18 -5.22 4.12
N GLU A 73 -9.85 -5.39 4.06
CA GLU A 73 -8.89 -4.30 4.32
C GLU A 73 -9.07 -3.15 3.32
N ILE A 74 -9.20 -3.45 2.03
CA ILE A 74 -9.43 -2.44 0.99
C ILE A 74 -10.76 -1.73 1.22
N LYS A 75 -11.84 -2.47 1.53
CA LYS A 75 -13.17 -1.91 1.79
C LYS A 75 -13.18 -0.96 2.99
N ASN A 76 -12.39 -1.26 4.01
CA ASN A 76 -12.27 -0.42 5.21
C ASN A 76 -11.22 0.70 5.06
N SER A 77 -10.53 0.76 3.93
CA SER A 77 -9.54 1.78 3.62
C SER A 77 -10.15 2.95 2.85
N LYS A 78 -9.53 4.12 2.98
CA LYS A 78 -9.89 5.30 2.19
C LYS A 78 -9.24 5.24 0.81
N SER A 79 -10.04 5.22 -0.25
CA SER A 79 -9.53 5.36 -1.62
C SER A 79 -9.16 6.80 -1.93
N LEU A 80 -7.91 7.08 -2.27
CA LEU A 80 -7.47 8.43 -2.68
C LEU A 80 -7.89 8.78 -4.11
N ASN A 81 -8.23 7.77 -4.92
CA ASN A 81 -8.75 7.95 -6.27
C ASN A 81 -10.14 8.57 -6.27
N THR A 82 -11.01 8.11 -5.38
CA THR A 82 -12.38 8.61 -5.26
C THR A 82 -12.53 9.73 -4.22
N SER A 83 -11.48 9.99 -3.43
CA SER A 83 -11.45 11.11 -2.48
C SER A 83 -11.48 12.47 -3.17
N GLY A 84 -12.10 13.45 -2.52
CA GLY A 84 -12.12 14.83 -3.00
C GLY A 84 -10.71 15.43 -3.10
N ASN A 85 -10.51 16.37 -4.05
CA ASN A 85 -9.21 17.02 -4.31
C ASN A 85 -8.54 17.58 -3.04
N ARG A 86 -9.34 18.15 -2.12
CA ARG A 86 -8.86 18.70 -0.84
C ARG A 86 -8.26 17.61 0.05
N GLU A 87 -8.95 16.49 0.20
CA GLU A 87 -8.53 15.40 1.08
C GLU A 87 -7.28 14.72 0.54
N ARG A 88 -7.21 14.50 -0.78
CA ARG A 88 -6.02 13.97 -1.43
C ARG A 88 -4.81 14.88 -1.22
N LYS A 89 -4.95 16.20 -1.41
CA LYS A 89 -3.88 17.17 -1.13
C LYS A 89 -3.45 17.16 0.34
N MET A 90 -4.41 17.07 1.27
CA MET A 90 -4.10 16.98 2.71
C MET A 90 -3.25 15.75 3.03
N PHE A 91 -3.57 14.59 2.44
CA PHE A 91 -2.77 13.38 2.60
C PHE A 91 -1.32 13.59 2.10
N PHE A 92 -1.13 14.00 0.84
CA PHE A 92 0.22 14.15 0.29
C PHE A 92 1.05 15.22 1.01
N ASN A 93 0.44 16.35 1.38
CA ASN A 93 1.12 17.38 2.17
C ASN A 93 1.59 16.84 3.53
N LYS A 94 0.77 16.04 4.22
CA LYS A 94 1.16 15.39 5.48
C LYS A 94 2.35 14.46 5.27
N MET A 95 2.35 13.66 4.20
CA MET A 95 3.47 12.76 3.87
C MET A 95 4.76 13.54 3.56
N TYR A 96 4.69 14.62 2.78
CA TYR A 96 5.85 15.45 2.49
C TYR A 96 6.42 16.11 3.75
N GLN A 97 5.55 16.60 4.65
CA GLN A 97 5.95 17.16 5.94
C GLN A 97 6.65 16.13 6.83
N GLN A 98 6.17 14.88 6.86
CA GLN A 98 6.82 13.82 7.61
C GLN A 98 8.23 13.53 7.09
N ILE A 99 8.42 13.54 5.77
CA ILE A 99 9.74 13.41 5.14
C ILE A 99 10.67 14.54 5.56
N ASP A 100 10.19 15.80 5.51
CA ASP A 100 10.99 16.95 5.93
C ASP A 100 11.38 16.86 7.41
N GLN A 101 10.45 16.51 8.29
CA GLN A 101 10.71 16.33 9.72
C GLN A 101 11.76 15.25 9.99
N LEU A 102 11.68 14.12 9.28
CA LEU A 102 12.67 13.05 9.41
C LEU A 102 14.04 13.48 8.88
N LEU A 103 14.09 14.23 7.77
CA LEU A 103 15.33 14.78 7.23
C LEU A 103 16.01 15.75 8.21
N GLU A 104 15.24 16.64 8.83
CA GLU A 104 15.77 17.55 9.85
C GLU A 104 16.34 16.79 11.05
N LYS A 105 15.65 15.74 11.52
CA LYS A 105 16.15 14.88 12.61
C LYS A 105 17.44 14.12 12.28
N LEU A 106 17.72 13.87 11.00
CA LEU A 106 18.93 13.19 10.56
C LEU A 106 20.12 14.15 10.36
N LYS A 107 19.86 15.46 10.30
CA LYS A 107 20.89 16.50 10.18
C LYS A 107 21.41 16.98 11.55
N GLY A 108 20.62 16.80 12.61
CA GLY A 108 21.01 17.02 14.00
C GLY A 108 21.60 15.78 14.64
#